data_AF-D0EA88-F1
#
_entry.id   AF-D0EA88-F1
#
_cell.length_a   1.000
_cell.length_b   1.000
_cell.length_c   1.000
_cell.angle_alpha   90.00
_cell.angle_beta   90.00
_cell.angle_gamma   90.00
#
_symmetry.space_group_name_H-M   'P 1'
#
loop_
_entity.id
_entity.type
_entity.pdbx_description
1 polymer ?
#
loop_
_entity_poly.entity_id
_entity_poly.type
_entity_poly.pdbx_seq_one_letter_code
_entity_poly.pdbx_strand_id
1 'polypeptide(L)'
;MNIHVHPRTIYLCRHGESEFNLLGKIGGDSGLSLRGKQFAQALKKFLEEQEIQDLKVWTSQLKRTIQTAESLGVTYEQWKILNEIDAGVCEEMTYSEIEQRYPEEFALRDQEKYLYRYPGGESYQDLVQRLEPVIMELERQGNVLVISHQAVMRCLLAYFLDKGADELPYLRCPLHIIFKLTPVAYGNYEHESVRGGTTDCRDAAVV
;
A
#
# COMPACT_ATOMS: atom_id res chain seq x y z
N MET A 1 4.91 25.72 0.85
CA MET A 1 3.96 25.59 1.98
C MET A 1 2.75 24.88 1.39
N ASN A 2 2.59 23.58 1.64
CA ASN A 2 1.62 22.72 0.93
C ASN A 2 0.40 22.29 1.76
N ILE A 3 0.32 22.73 3.02
CA ILE A 3 -0.68 22.26 3.99
C ILE A 3 -1.91 23.17 3.93
N HIS A 4 -3.12 22.58 3.95
CA HIS A 4 -4.39 23.30 4.04
C HIS A 4 -5.30 22.73 5.13
N VAL A 5 -6.22 23.55 5.65
CA VAL A 5 -7.15 23.18 6.74
C VAL A 5 -8.55 22.76 6.27
N HIS A 6 -8.77 22.63 4.96
CA HIS A 6 -10.06 22.16 4.44
C HIS A 6 -10.32 20.70 4.86
N PRO A 7 -11.54 20.37 5.33
CA PRO A 7 -11.93 19.00 5.60
C PRO A 7 -11.71 18.12 4.37
N ARG A 8 -11.04 16.99 4.55
CA ARG A 8 -10.72 16.03 3.49
C ARG A 8 -10.58 14.64 4.09
N THR A 9 -10.67 13.62 3.25
CA THR A 9 -10.41 12.23 3.64
C THR A 9 -9.40 11.59 2.71
N ILE A 10 -8.38 10.94 3.27
CA ILE A 10 -7.43 10.13 2.50
C ILE A 10 -7.78 8.66 2.72
N TYR A 11 -7.98 7.92 1.65
CA TYR A 11 -8.23 6.49 1.67
C TYR A 11 -6.97 5.77 1.19
N LEU A 12 -6.45 4.85 1.99
CA LEU A 12 -5.32 4.01 1.62
C LEU A 12 -5.77 2.55 1.57
N CYS A 13 -5.48 1.87 0.47
CA CYS A 13 -5.61 0.42 0.42
C CYS A 13 -4.51 -0.18 -0.47
N ARG A 14 -4.32 -1.50 -0.33
CA ARG A 14 -3.52 -2.27 -1.27
C ARG A 14 -4.35 -2.60 -2.50
N HIS A 15 -3.67 -2.97 -3.58
CA HIS A 15 -4.30 -3.72 -4.67
C HIS A 15 -5.08 -4.94 -4.13
N GLY A 16 -6.07 -5.42 -4.90
CA GLY A 16 -6.67 -6.72 -4.63
C GLY A 16 -5.62 -7.84 -4.65
N GLU A 17 -5.84 -8.91 -3.88
CA GLU A 17 -5.00 -10.12 -3.89
C GLU A 17 -4.54 -10.51 -5.32
N SER A 18 -3.23 -10.68 -5.49
CA SER A 18 -2.60 -11.04 -6.77
C SER A 18 -2.23 -12.52 -6.84
N GLU A 19 -1.91 -13.02 -8.03
CA GLU A 19 -1.39 -14.39 -8.20
C GLU A 19 -0.11 -14.61 -7.39
N PHE A 20 0.79 -13.63 -7.30
CA PHE A 20 1.98 -13.75 -6.47
C PHE A 20 1.67 -13.75 -4.97
N ASN A 21 0.59 -13.10 -4.52
CA ASN A 21 0.17 -13.24 -3.13
C ASN A 21 -0.27 -14.68 -2.81
N LEU A 22 -0.99 -15.33 -3.71
CA LEU A 22 -1.39 -16.74 -3.54
C LEU A 22 -0.17 -17.68 -3.49
N LEU A 23 0.87 -17.37 -4.27
CA LEU A 23 2.12 -18.12 -4.30
C LEU A 23 3.11 -17.75 -3.19
N GLY A 24 2.82 -16.72 -2.37
CA GLY A 24 3.75 -16.22 -1.36
C GLY A 24 5.01 -15.56 -1.93
N LYS A 25 4.97 -15.11 -3.20
CA LYS A 25 6.08 -14.45 -3.90
C LYS A 25 6.07 -12.94 -3.65
N ILE A 26 7.25 -12.35 -3.52
CA ILE A 26 7.44 -10.89 -3.39
C ILE A 26 7.72 -10.25 -4.76
N GLY A 27 7.50 -8.94 -4.87
CA GLY A 27 7.81 -8.18 -6.08
C GLY A 27 6.95 -8.52 -7.29
N GLY A 28 7.55 -8.41 -8.48
CA GLY A 28 6.99 -8.75 -9.79
C GLY A 28 5.83 -7.88 -10.24
N ASP A 29 5.22 -8.28 -11.37
CA ASP A 29 4.08 -7.60 -11.99
C ASP A 29 2.89 -8.54 -12.30
N SER A 30 2.63 -9.46 -11.37
CA SER A 30 1.48 -10.38 -11.46
C SER A 30 0.15 -9.62 -11.44
N GLY A 31 -0.85 -10.14 -12.15
CA GLY A 31 -2.23 -9.62 -12.12
C GLY A 31 -3.04 -10.06 -10.88
N LEU A 32 -4.28 -9.58 -10.80
CA LEU A 32 -5.23 -9.93 -9.74
C LEU A 32 -5.69 -11.40 -9.82
N SER A 33 -5.79 -12.02 -8.65
CA SER A 33 -6.51 -13.28 -8.46
C SER A 33 -8.02 -13.09 -8.63
N LEU A 34 -8.77 -14.19 -8.64
CA LEU A 34 -10.24 -14.11 -8.62
C LEU A 34 -10.76 -13.33 -7.41
N ARG A 35 -10.19 -13.55 -6.21
CA ARG A 35 -10.56 -12.81 -5.00
C ARG A 35 -10.11 -11.34 -5.08
N GLY A 36 -8.97 -11.06 -5.72
CA GLY A 36 -8.53 -9.70 -6.00
C GLY A 36 -9.53 -8.91 -6.84
N LYS A 37 -10.09 -9.55 -7.88
CA LYS A 37 -11.15 -8.95 -8.72
C LYS A 37 -12.44 -8.72 -7.94
N GLN A 38 -12.82 -9.66 -7.07
CA GLN A 38 -13.98 -9.50 -6.18
C GLN A 38 -13.81 -8.30 -5.23
N PHE A 39 -12.62 -8.14 -4.64
CA PHE A 39 -12.32 -6.96 -3.83
C PHE A 39 -12.43 -5.67 -4.64
N ALA A 40 -11.94 -5.63 -5.87
CA ALA A 40 -12.04 -4.43 -6.70
C ALA A 40 -13.50 -4.01 -6.96
N GLN A 41 -14.40 -4.98 -7.16
CA GLN A 41 -15.85 -4.72 -7.28
C GLN A 41 -16.47 -4.25 -5.96
N ALA A 42 -16.06 -4.82 -4.83
CA ALA A 42 -16.55 -4.40 -3.53
C ALA A 42 -16.01 -3.01 -3.12
N LEU A 43 -14.79 -2.68 -3.52
CA LEU A 43 -14.21 -1.34 -3.39
C LEU A 43 -15.01 -0.32 -4.20
N LYS A 44 -15.40 -0.65 -5.44
CA LYS A 44 -16.31 0.21 -6.24
C LYS A 44 -17.60 0.51 -5.48
N LYS A 45 -18.29 -0.53 -5.01
CA LYS A 45 -19.54 -0.39 -4.26
C LYS A 45 -19.35 0.45 -3.00
N PHE A 46 -18.26 0.23 -2.27
CA PHE A 46 -17.93 1.05 -1.10
C PHE A 46 -17.80 2.54 -1.47
N LEU A 47 -17.09 2.88 -2.55
CA LEU A 47 -16.94 4.28 -2.96
C LEU A 47 -18.27 4.91 -3.41
N GLU A 48 -19.12 4.16 -4.10
CA GLU A 48 -20.47 4.60 -4.49
C GLU A 48 -21.32 4.90 -3.25
N GLU A 49 -21.26 4.06 -2.21
CA GLU A 49 -21.99 4.24 -0.95
C GLU A 49 -21.48 5.41 -0.11
N GLN A 50 -20.21 5.79 -0.24
CA GLN A 50 -19.65 6.93 0.49
C GLN A 50 -19.96 8.29 -0.17
N GLU A 51 -20.44 8.31 -1.42
CA GLU A 51 -20.80 9.53 -2.17
C GLU A 51 -19.72 10.63 -2.13
N ILE A 52 -18.43 10.23 -2.26
CA ILE A 52 -17.30 11.14 -2.07
C ILE A 52 -17.18 12.09 -3.26
N GLN A 53 -17.35 13.38 -3.00
CA GLN A 53 -17.17 14.43 -4.02
C GLN A 53 -15.69 14.62 -4.38
N ASP A 54 -15.44 14.85 -5.67
CA ASP A 54 -14.12 15.15 -6.25
C ASP A 54 -13.01 14.15 -5.85
N LEU A 55 -13.36 12.86 -5.68
CA LEU A 55 -12.41 11.82 -5.33
C LEU A 55 -11.36 11.62 -6.44
N LYS A 56 -10.09 11.84 -6.10
CA LYS A 56 -8.96 11.47 -6.95
C LYS A 56 -8.53 10.05 -6.64
N VAL A 57 -8.19 9.28 -7.67
CA VAL A 57 -7.69 7.91 -7.51
C VAL A 57 -6.27 7.82 -8.05
N TRP A 58 -5.34 7.37 -7.22
CA TRP A 58 -3.95 7.15 -7.59
C TRP A 58 -3.58 5.69 -7.50
N THR A 59 -2.80 5.23 -8.47
CA THR A 59 -2.26 3.88 -8.52
C THR A 59 -0.76 3.91 -8.74
N SER A 60 -0.11 2.78 -8.46
CA SER A 60 1.20 2.53 -9.05
C SER A 60 1.08 2.14 -10.53
N GLN A 61 2.22 2.02 -11.22
CA GLN A 61 2.29 1.52 -12.59
C GLN A 61 2.24 -0.02 -12.69
N LEU A 62 2.04 -0.73 -11.58
CA LEU A 62 2.01 -2.19 -11.57
C LEU A 62 0.57 -2.68 -11.83
N LYS A 63 0.46 -3.76 -12.60
CA LYS A 63 -0.78 -4.30 -13.15
C LYS A 63 -1.86 -4.49 -12.10
N ARG A 64 -1.50 -5.00 -10.92
CA ARG A 64 -2.44 -5.27 -9.82
C ARG A 64 -3.14 -4.02 -9.26
N THR A 65 -2.45 -2.88 -9.15
CA THR A 65 -3.08 -1.62 -8.71
C THR A 65 -3.95 -1.05 -9.82
N ILE A 66 -3.47 -1.12 -11.06
CA ILE A 66 -4.20 -0.66 -12.26
C ILE A 66 -5.52 -1.43 -12.41
N GLN A 67 -5.49 -2.77 -12.42
CA GLN A 67 -6.68 -3.62 -12.54
C GLN A 67 -7.69 -3.39 -11.40
N THR A 68 -7.21 -3.05 -10.20
CA THR A 68 -8.07 -2.69 -9.07
C THR A 68 -8.80 -1.38 -9.37
N ALA A 69 -8.10 -0.35 -9.87
CA ALA A 69 -8.68 0.94 -10.21
C ALA A 69 -9.60 0.90 -11.45
N GLU A 70 -9.26 0.10 -12.47
CA GLU A 70 -10.08 -0.08 -13.67
C GLU A 70 -11.51 -0.55 -13.32
N SER A 71 -11.63 -1.37 -12.28
CA SER A 71 -12.93 -1.87 -11.82
C SER A 71 -13.83 -0.77 -11.24
N LEU A 72 -13.27 0.36 -10.82
CA LEU A 72 -14.02 1.46 -10.21
C LEU A 72 -14.82 2.27 -11.24
N GLY A 73 -14.43 2.26 -12.51
CA GLY A 73 -15.10 3.03 -13.57
C GLY A 73 -14.88 4.54 -13.48
N VAL A 74 -13.83 4.99 -12.79
CA VAL A 74 -13.44 6.41 -12.65
C VAL A 74 -12.07 6.66 -13.27
N THR A 75 -11.74 7.93 -13.53
CA THR A 75 -10.39 8.31 -13.96
C THR A 75 -9.40 8.14 -12.82
N TYR A 76 -8.22 7.60 -13.11
CA TYR A 76 -7.14 7.42 -12.13
C TYR A 76 -5.80 7.86 -12.73
N GLU A 77 -4.87 8.25 -11.86
CA GLU A 77 -3.52 8.66 -12.24
C GLU A 77 -2.51 7.59 -11.81
N GLN A 78 -1.56 7.27 -12.69
CA GLN A 78 -0.53 6.28 -12.41
C GLN A 78 0.78 6.97 -12.02
N TRP A 79 1.30 6.63 -10.85
CA TRP A 79 2.51 7.21 -10.28
C TRP A 79 3.58 6.13 -10.15
N LYS A 80 4.67 6.24 -10.91
CA LYS A 80 5.79 5.28 -10.82
C LYS A 80 6.36 5.19 -9.41
N ILE A 81 6.41 6.33 -8.70
CA ILE A 81 6.90 6.40 -7.32
C ILE A 81 5.98 5.74 -6.29
N LEU A 82 4.80 5.26 -6.69
CA LEU A 82 3.96 4.38 -5.86
C LEU A 82 4.23 2.89 -6.09
N ASN A 83 5.17 2.50 -6.96
CA ASN A 83 5.51 1.08 -7.16
C ASN A 83 6.04 0.48 -5.86
N GLU A 84 5.80 -0.83 -5.68
CA GLU A 84 6.27 -1.57 -4.50
C GLU A 84 7.78 -1.43 -4.33
N ILE A 85 8.25 -1.67 -3.10
CA ILE A 85 9.69 -1.77 -2.82
C ILE A 85 10.35 -2.77 -3.78
N ASP A 86 11.45 -2.33 -4.41
CA ASP A 86 12.23 -3.18 -5.31
C ASP A 86 13.07 -4.18 -4.49
N ALA A 87 12.78 -5.48 -4.64
CA ALA A 87 13.53 -6.53 -3.97
C ALA A 87 14.83 -6.93 -4.70
N GLY A 88 15.18 -6.26 -5.80
CA GLY A 88 16.40 -6.48 -6.56
C GLY A 88 16.56 -7.94 -7.00
N VAL A 89 17.67 -8.57 -6.62
CA VAL A 89 17.93 -10.00 -6.92
C VAL A 89 16.94 -10.98 -6.28
N CYS A 90 16.10 -10.52 -5.35
CA CYS A 90 15.08 -11.31 -4.67
C CYS A 90 13.66 -11.14 -5.26
N GLU A 91 13.50 -10.38 -6.35
CA GLU A 91 12.23 -10.27 -7.07
C GLU A 91 11.69 -11.64 -7.50
N GLU A 92 10.37 -11.80 -7.42
CA GLU A 92 9.60 -13.00 -7.79
C GLU A 92 9.92 -14.28 -6.98
N MET A 93 10.63 -14.14 -5.86
CA MET A 93 10.93 -15.24 -4.92
C MET A 93 9.96 -15.27 -3.75
N THR A 94 9.77 -16.44 -3.17
CA THR A 94 9.17 -16.61 -1.84
C THR A 94 10.19 -16.32 -0.74
N TYR A 95 9.73 -16.01 0.48
CA TYR A 95 10.64 -15.83 1.61
C TYR A 95 11.47 -17.09 1.92
N SER A 96 10.91 -18.28 1.72
CA SER A 96 11.64 -19.56 1.89
C SER A 96 12.75 -19.73 0.85
N GLU A 97 12.50 -19.36 -0.40
CA GLU A 97 13.55 -19.37 -1.44
C GLU A 97 14.66 -18.36 -1.14
N ILE A 98 14.32 -17.17 -0.60
CA ILE A 98 15.30 -16.17 -0.19
C ILE A 98 16.15 -16.69 0.98
N GLU A 99 15.53 -17.27 2.00
CA GLU A 99 16.25 -17.84 3.15
C GLU A 99 17.22 -18.96 2.71
N GLN A 100 16.80 -19.81 1.77
CA GLN A 100 17.65 -20.89 1.26
C GLN A 100 18.79 -20.39 0.36
N ARG A 101 18.52 -19.40 -0.51
CA ARG A 101 19.49 -18.93 -1.51
C ARG A 101 20.42 -17.84 -0.98
N TYR A 102 19.93 -17.00 -0.08
CA TYR A 102 20.61 -15.84 0.48
C TYR A 102 20.39 -15.77 2.02
N PRO A 103 20.85 -16.77 2.79
CA PRO A 103 20.58 -16.86 4.23
C PRO A 103 21.15 -15.66 5.02
N GLU A 104 22.31 -15.15 4.62
CA GLU A 104 22.92 -13.98 5.25
C GLU A 104 22.07 -12.71 5.03
N GLU A 105 21.62 -12.48 3.79
CA GLU A 105 20.73 -11.36 3.45
C GLU A 105 19.39 -11.45 4.18
N PHE A 106 18.82 -12.66 4.30
CA PHE A 106 17.60 -12.89 5.06
C PHE A 106 17.76 -12.52 6.54
N ALA A 107 18.87 -12.91 7.16
CA ALA A 107 19.18 -12.58 8.55
C ALA A 107 19.47 -11.07 8.76
N LEU A 108 20.23 -10.44 7.85
CA LEU A 108 20.51 -9.00 7.89
C LEU A 108 19.23 -8.17 7.78
N ARG A 109 18.30 -8.60 6.91
CA ARG A 109 17.01 -7.95 6.77
C ARG A 109 16.15 -8.06 8.02
N ASP A 110 16.21 -9.16 8.75
CA ASP A 110 15.42 -9.33 9.97
C ASP A 110 15.97 -8.51 11.14
N GLN A 111 17.30 -8.34 11.20
CA GLN A 111 17.98 -7.51 12.20
C GLN A 111 17.72 -6.02 12.00
N GLU A 112 17.81 -5.52 10.77
CA GLU A 112 17.79 -4.07 10.47
C GLU A 112 16.83 -3.75 9.32
N LYS A 113 15.57 -4.17 9.44
CA LYS A 113 14.59 -4.16 8.34
C LYS A 113 14.34 -2.81 7.69
N TYR A 114 14.48 -1.70 8.44
CA TYR A 114 14.30 -0.35 7.91
C TYR A 114 15.48 0.09 7.01
N LEU A 115 16.71 -0.19 7.46
CA LEU A 115 17.96 0.24 6.80
C LEU A 115 18.47 -0.77 5.78
N TYR A 116 18.10 -2.05 5.91
CA TYR A 116 18.48 -3.09 4.98
C TYR A 116 18.02 -2.75 3.57
N ARG A 117 18.96 -2.75 2.62
CA ARG A 117 18.72 -2.56 1.20
C ARG A 117 18.95 -3.89 0.48
N TYR A 118 17.95 -4.36 -0.25
CA TYR A 118 18.13 -5.55 -1.09
C TYR A 118 19.28 -5.35 -2.09
N PRO A 119 20.10 -6.39 -2.38
CA PRO A 119 21.11 -6.29 -3.42
C PRO A 119 20.48 -5.96 -4.79
N GLY A 120 20.84 -4.80 -5.34
CA GLY A 120 20.25 -4.29 -6.59
C GLY A 120 18.82 -3.74 -6.46
N GLY A 121 18.32 -3.55 -5.24
CA GLY A 121 16.97 -3.05 -4.96
C GLY A 121 16.97 -1.89 -3.96
N GLU A 122 15.90 -1.81 -3.17
CA GLU A 122 15.60 -0.71 -2.25
C GLU A 122 15.57 -1.15 -0.78
N SER A 123 15.76 -0.19 0.12
CA SER A 123 15.42 -0.25 1.54
C SER A 123 14.11 0.50 1.84
N TYR A 124 13.57 0.37 3.05
CA TYR A 124 12.46 1.24 3.47
C TYR A 124 12.90 2.71 3.56
N GLN A 125 14.16 2.99 3.87
CA GLN A 125 14.71 4.34 3.85
C GLN A 125 14.66 4.96 2.44
N ASP A 126 15.05 4.20 1.41
CA ASP A 126 14.97 4.65 0.01
C ASP A 126 13.51 4.90 -0.39
N LEU A 127 12.61 4.01 0.06
CA LEU A 127 11.19 4.13 -0.21
C LEU A 127 10.57 5.38 0.42
N VAL A 128 10.96 5.74 1.65
CA VAL A 128 10.53 6.99 2.30
C VAL A 128 10.95 8.20 1.49
N GLN A 129 12.21 8.25 1.02
CA GLN A 129 12.70 9.35 0.17
C GLN A 129 11.93 9.42 -1.17
N ARG A 130 11.68 8.27 -1.80
CA ARG A 130 10.92 8.18 -3.05
C ARG A 130 9.46 8.64 -2.90
N LEU A 131 8.86 8.46 -1.73
CA LEU A 131 7.47 8.81 -1.46
C LEU A 131 7.25 10.25 -0.97
N GLU A 132 8.31 11.02 -0.71
CA GLU A 132 8.21 12.42 -0.29
C GLU A 132 7.32 13.26 -1.23
N PRO A 133 7.44 13.18 -2.58
CA PRO A 133 6.57 13.92 -3.48
C PRO A 133 5.09 13.49 -3.41
N VAL A 134 4.82 12.22 -3.09
CA VAL A 134 3.44 11.73 -2.91
C VAL A 134 2.84 12.32 -1.65
N ILE A 135 3.60 12.33 -0.55
CA ILE A 135 3.17 12.90 0.73
C ILE A 135 2.86 14.39 0.55
N MET A 136 3.75 15.13 -0.10
CA MET A 136 3.54 16.55 -0.40
C MET A 136 2.26 16.81 -1.20
N GLU A 137 1.91 15.91 -2.12
CA GLU A 137 0.70 16.01 -2.91
C GLU A 137 -0.55 15.63 -2.10
N LEU A 138 -0.50 14.57 -1.29
CA LEU A 138 -1.58 14.21 -0.36
C LEU A 138 -1.90 15.35 0.61
N GLU A 139 -0.87 16.07 1.06
CA GLU A 139 -1.02 17.24 1.93
C GLU A 139 -1.65 18.44 1.23
N ARG A 140 -1.62 18.49 -0.11
CA ARG A 140 -2.19 19.58 -0.93
C ARG A 140 -3.61 19.29 -1.42
N GLN A 141 -3.96 18.03 -1.54
CA GLN A 141 -5.20 17.59 -2.18
C GLN A 141 -6.36 17.46 -1.20
N GLY A 142 -7.59 17.41 -1.75
CA GLY A 142 -8.80 17.08 -1.02
C GLY A 142 -8.95 15.57 -0.81
N ASN A 143 -10.04 14.99 -1.32
CA ASN A 143 -10.32 13.56 -1.19
C ASN A 143 -9.46 12.73 -2.16
N VAL A 144 -8.65 11.82 -1.62
CA VAL A 144 -7.77 10.97 -2.44
C VAL A 144 -7.87 9.52 -1.99
N LEU A 145 -8.00 8.60 -2.94
CA LEU A 145 -7.80 7.16 -2.76
C LEU A 145 -6.46 6.76 -3.37
N VAL A 146 -5.58 6.16 -2.59
CA VAL A 146 -4.31 5.60 -3.04
C VAL A 146 -4.38 4.07 -2.99
N ILE A 147 -4.34 3.44 -4.17
CA ILE A 147 -4.27 1.98 -4.33
C ILE A 147 -2.81 1.60 -4.59
N SER A 148 -2.14 1.06 -3.58
CA SER A 148 -0.70 0.80 -3.60
C SER A 148 -0.36 -0.62 -3.15
N HIS A 149 0.76 -0.78 -2.43
CA HIS A 149 1.36 -2.05 -2.06
C HIS A 149 1.73 -2.07 -0.58
N GLN A 150 2.26 -3.18 -0.08
CA GLN A 150 2.42 -3.36 1.35
C GLN A 150 3.49 -2.44 1.92
N ALA A 151 4.70 -2.38 1.34
CA ALA A 151 5.76 -1.54 1.88
C ALA A 151 5.46 -0.05 1.67
N VAL A 152 4.90 0.31 0.49
CA VAL A 152 4.47 1.68 0.18
C VAL A 152 3.41 2.17 1.18
N MET A 153 2.36 1.38 1.42
CA MET A 153 1.29 1.75 2.34
C MET A 153 1.77 1.88 3.78
N ARG A 154 2.75 1.06 4.20
CA ARG A 154 3.41 1.20 5.51
C ARG A 154 4.10 2.55 5.65
N CYS A 155 4.86 2.98 4.65
CA CYS A 155 5.51 4.30 4.67
C CYS A 155 4.49 5.44 4.74
N LEU A 156 3.42 5.37 3.95
CA LEU A 156 2.37 6.39 3.97
C LEU A 156 1.65 6.44 5.32
N LEU A 157 1.29 5.28 5.89
CA LEU A 157 0.66 5.24 7.21
C LEU A 157 1.61 5.72 8.31
N ALA A 158 2.90 5.38 8.24
CA ALA A 158 3.86 5.83 9.22
C ALA A 158 3.99 7.35 9.25
N TYR A 159 3.93 8.02 8.09
CA TYR A 159 3.88 9.47 8.03
C TYR A 159 2.62 10.04 8.71
N PHE A 160 1.43 9.56 8.34
CA PHE A 160 0.18 10.13 8.87
C PHE A 160 -0.11 9.77 10.34
N LEU A 161 0.43 8.66 10.83
CA LEU A 161 0.24 8.18 12.19
C LEU A 161 1.45 8.42 13.11
N ASP A 162 2.40 9.25 12.66
CA ASP A 162 3.63 9.62 13.38
C ASP A 162 4.39 8.39 13.95
N LYS A 163 4.67 7.42 13.07
CA LYS A 163 5.37 6.18 13.42
C LYS A 163 6.84 6.24 13.05
N GLY A 164 7.68 5.87 14.01
CA GLY A 164 9.13 5.86 13.85
C GLY A 164 9.63 4.78 12.89
N ALA A 165 10.91 4.89 12.52
CA ALA A 165 11.60 3.97 11.61
C ALA A 165 11.55 2.51 12.09
N ASP A 166 11.56 2.28 13.39
CA ASP A 166 11.53 0.93 13.98
C ASP A 166 10.16 0.25 13.84
N GLU A 167 9.07 1.02 13.89
CA GLU A 167 7.70 0.50 13.78
C GLU A 167 7.25 0.37 12.31
N LEU A 168 7.70 1.28 11.44
CA LEU A 168 7.23 1.44 10.06
C LEU A 168 7.23 0.12 9.25
N PRO A 169 8.32 -0.68 9.19
CA PRO A 169 8.36 -1.92 8.40
C PRO A 169 7.41 -3.03 8.89
N TYR A 170 6.82 -2.86 10.08
CA TYR A 170 5.98 -3.83 10.76
C TYR A 170 4.52 -3.39 10.89
N LEU A 171 4.18 -2.17 10.46
CA LEU A 171 2.78 -1.72 10.43
C LEU A 171 1.91 -2.71 9.63
N ARG A 172 0.75 -3.03 10.18
CA ARG A 172 -0.14 -4.03 9.59
C ARG A 172 -1.03 -3.40 8.53
N CYS A 173 -0.82 -3.77 7.27
CA CYS A 173 -1.61 -3.32 6.13
C CYS A 173 -2.21 -4.54 5.41
N PRO A 174 -3.29 -5.17 5.93
CA PRO A 174 -3.85 -6.37 5.33
C PRO A 174 -4.41 -6.10 3.93
N LEU A 175 -4.48 -7.15 3.11
CA LEU A 175 -5.25 -7.10 1.86
C LEU A 175 -6.73 -6.87 2.18
N HIS A 176 -7.42 -6.21 1.24
CA HIS A 176 -8.87 -6.01 1.24
C HIS A 176 -9.43 -5.14 2.38
N ILE A 177 -8.56 -4.41 3.09
CA ILE A 177 -8.92 -3.41 4.09
C ILE A 177 -8.63 -2.02 3.54
N ILE A 178 -9.56 -1.11 3.77
CA ILE A 178 -9.44 0.31 3.44
C ILE A 178 -9.17 1.06 4.73
N PHE A 179 -8.08 1.83 4.76
CA PHE A 179 -7.76 2.75 5.83
C PHE A 179 -8.27 4.12 5.47
N LYS A 180 -9.26 4.60 6.21
CA LYS A 180 -9.82 5.94 6.08
C LYS A 180 -9.10 6.86 7.07
N LEU A 181 -8.34 7.81 6.56
CA LEU A 181 -7.60 8.80 7.34
C LEU A 181 -8.33 10.15 7.30
N THR A 182 -8.69 10.66 8.47
CA THR A 182 -9.33 11.97 8.63
C THR A 182 -8.41 12.88 9.42
N PRO A 183 -8.01 14.05 8.87
CA PRO A 183 -7.20 15.00 9.63
C PRO A 183 -8.02 15.55 10.79
N VAL A 184 -7.42 15.54 11.98
CA VAL A 184 -7.94 16.16 13.20
C VAL A 184 -7.03 17.32 13.61
N ALA A 185 -7.39 18.03 14.68
CA ALA A 185 -6.64 19.18 15.14
C ALA A 185 -5.14 18.86 15.34
N TYR A 186 -4.30 19.88 15.11
CA TYR A 186 -2.84 19.81 15.28
C TYR A 186 -2.08 18.89 14.30
N GLY A 187 -2.65 18.59 13.13
CA GLY A 187 -1.96 17.81 12.09
C GLY A 187 -1.95 16.30 12.34
N ASN A 188 -2.69 15.84 13.35
CA ASN A 188 -2.88 14.41 13.62
C ASN A 188 -3.93 13.83 12.67
N TYR A 189 -3.90 12.50 12.49
CA TYR A 189 -4.90 11.77 11.74
C TYR A 189 -5.57 10.70 12.60
N GLU A 190 -6.90 10.67 12.55
CA GLU A 190 -7.65 9.52 13.00
C GLU A 190 -7.78 8.52 11.85
N HIS A 191 -7.68 7.23 12.16
CA HIS A 191 -7.84 6.17 11.17
C HIS A 191 -8.94 5.19 11.54
N GLU A 192 -9.72 4.81 10.54
CA GLU A 192 -10.69 3.71 10.62
C GLU A 192 -10.33 2.64 9.60
N SER A 193 -10.39 1.37 10.01
CA SER A 193 -10.19 0.23 9.12
C SER A 193 -11.55 -0.34 8.69
N VAL A 194 -11.91 -0.17 7.43
CA VAL A 194 -13.16 -0.68 6.87
C VAL A 194 -12.87 -1.92 6.02
N ARG A 195 -13.61 -3.00 6.26
CA ARG A 195 -13.57 -4.18 5.37
C ARG A 195 -14.25 -3.85 4.06
N GLY A 196 -13.52 -3.93 2.95
CA GLY A 196 -14.08 -3.71 1.62
C GLY A 196 -14.89 -4.90 1.10
N GLY A 197 -15.76 -5.52 1.92
CA GLY A 197 -16.57 -6.68 1.52
C GLY A 197 -17.36 -7.35 2.66
N THR A 198 -18.48 -8.00 2.31
CA THR A 198 -19.36 -8.73 3.25
C THR A 198 -18.67 -9.96 3.82
N THR A 199 -18.73 -10.07 5.15
CA THR A 199 -18.49 -11.23 6.03
C THR A 199 -18.15 -12.56 5.34
N ASP A 200 -16.92 -13.04 5.54
CA ASP A 200 -16.58 -14.32 6.20
C ASP A 200 -15.28 -14.88 5.59
N CYS A 201 -14.16 -14.64 6.28
CA CYS A 201 -12.88 -15.33 6.12
C CYS A 201 -12.07 -14.93 7.36
N ARG A 202 -12.16 -15.75 8.41
CA ARG A 202 -11.07 -15.88 9.37
C ARG A 202 -9.87 -16.44 8.60
N ASP A 203 -8.69 -16.06 9.06
CA ASP A 203 -7.38 -16.61 8.67
C ASP A 203 -6.70 -16.01 7.44
N ALA A 204 -5.77 -15.09 7.74
CA ALA A 204 -4.38 -15.21 7.31
C ALA A 204 -3.53 -14.33 8.25
N ALA A 205 -3.23 -14.87 9.43
CA ALA A 205 -1.99 -14.53 10.11
C ALA A 205 -0.89 -15.32 9.38
N VAL A 206 -0.27 -14.71 8.36
CA VAL A 206 0.90 -15.29 7.68
C VAL A 206 1.85 -14.14 7.30
N VAL A 207 2.95 -14.11 8.05
CA VAL A 207 4.23 -13.34 7.99
C VAL A 207 4.18 -11.84 8.26
#